data_AF-A0A8T7JM85-F1
#
_entry.id   AF-A0A8T7JM85-F1
#
_cell.length_a   1.000
_cell.length_b   1.000
_cell.length_c   1.000
_cell.angle_alpha   90.00
_cell.angle_beta   90.00
_cell.angle_gamma   90.00
#
_symmetry.space_group_name_H-M   'P 1'
#
loop_
_entity.id
_entity.type
_entity.pdbx_description
1 polymer ?
#
loop_
_entity_poly.entity_id
_entity_poly.type
_entity_poly.pdbx_seq_one_letter_code
_entity_poly.pdbx_strand_id
1 'polypeptide(L)'
;MLESVKDYYGKVLQSSNDLQTNACCTDEAMPEFLKPILSKVHDEVLMRYYGCGLVVPEQMAGLKILDLGCGAGRDVYALSAMVGEDGLVVGLDMTDEQLQVARQYQDYHADVFGYKQSNVQFIQGDIDRLDELPFDDDYFDLIVSNCVINLVQDKANVLKQAFRLLKPGGEMYFSDVYCDRRIPECLVKDEVLYGECLSGALYWRDFLEFSKQAGFTDPRLVKDRVLTIENSKLEAKIGYMNFYSATYRLFKIPELESACEDYGQAVRYKGTIEHHPHFFQLDNHHKMEVGKMFSVCGNTYRMLNDTRFRSHFEFFGNWDVHYGIFPDCGTPIPFDNGETNQSGACC
;
A
#
# COMPACT_ATOMS: atom_id res chain seq x y z
N MET A 1 2.50 -15.64 19.58
CA MET A 1 1.78 -15.02 18.44
C MET A 1 2.58 -15.17 17.16
N LEU A 2 3.81 -14.64 17.05
CA LEU A 2 4.65 -14.81 15.85
C LEU A 2 4.85 -16.27 15.42
N GLU A 3 5.21 -17.18 16.34
CA GLU A 3 5.32 -18.62 16.04
C GLU A 3 4.00 -19.23 15.55
N SER A 4 2.87 -18.78 16.10
CA SER A 4 1.54 -19.23 15.68
C SER A 4 1.18 -18.74 14.27
N VAL A 5 1.56 -17.50 13.91
CA VAL A 5 1.42 -16.98 12.53
C VAL A 5 2.32 -17.75 11.58
N LYS A 6 3.58 -17.98 11.96
CA LYS A 6 4.55 -18.73 11.16
C LYS A 6 4.07 -20.16 10.91
N ASP A 7 3.57 -20.85 11.93
CA ASP A 7 3.00 -22.19 11.78
C ASP A 7 1.69 -22.17 10.97
N TYR A 8 0.84 -21.16 11.15
CA TYR A 8 -0.42 -21.04 10.41
C TYR A 8 -0.18 -20.87 8.90
N TYR A 9 0.64 -19.91 8.50
CA TYR A 9 0.96 -19.64 7.08
C TYR A 9 1.99 -20.60 6.47
N GLY A 10 2.82 -21.25 7.29
CA GLY A 10 3.85 -22.19 6.84
C GLY A 10 3.38 -23.65 6.77
N LYS A 11 2.43 -24.07 7.62
CA LYS A 11 2.05 -25.48 7.77
C LYS A 11 0.54 -25.75 7.70
N VAL A 12 -0.29 -24.83 8.17
CA VAL A 12 -1.74 -25.05 8.30
C VAL A 12 -2.47 -24.70 7.01
N LEU A 13 -2.19 -23.53 6.44
CA LEU A 13 -2.75 -23.13 5.15
C LEU A 13 -2.07 -23.91 4.02
N GLN A 14 -2.86 -24.63 3.21
CA GLN A 14 -2.38 -25.32 2.01
C GLN A 14 -2.97 -24.73 0.73
N SER A 15 -4.12 -24.06 0.80
CA SER A 15 -4.73 -23.32 -0.31
C SER A 15 -5.58 -22.13 0.16
N SER A 16 -5.92 -21.21 -0.75
CA SER A 16 -6.84 -20.09 -0.46
C SER A 16 -8.26 -20.53 -0.06
N ASN A 17 -8.64 -21.78 -0.34
CA ASN A 17 -9.93 -22.35 0.10
C ASN A 17 -9.96 -22.66 1.61
N ASP A 18 -8.81 -22.61 2.29
CA ASP A 18 -8.70 -22.85 3.73
C ASP A 18 -9.03 -21.60 4.56
N LEU A 19 -9.20 -20.44 3.91
CA LEU A 19 -9.58 -19.16 4.53
C LEU A 19 -11.05 -19.20 5.01
N GLN A 20 -11.33 -18.68 6.20
CA GLN A 20 -12.67 -18.71 6.80
C GLN A 20 -13.50 -17.44 6.58
N THR A 21 -12.91 -16.41 5.98
CA THR A 21 -13.54 -15.12 5.69
C THR A 21 -13.10 -14.56 4.34
N ASN A 22 -13.82 -13.57 3.82
CA ASN A 22 -13.41 -12.81 2.64
C ASN A 22 -12.44 -11.67 2.94
N ALA A 23 -11.93 -11.57 4.18
CA ALA A 23 -10.92 -10.59 4.56
C ALA A 23 -9.67 -10.73 3.68
N CYS A 24 -9.30 -11.97 3.35
CA CYS A 24 -8.18 -12.34 2.51
C CYS A 24 -8.52 -12.51 1.00
N CYS A 25 -9.70 -12.08 0.55
CA CYS A 25 -10.19 -12.34 -0.83
C CYS A 25 -10.50 -11.03 -1.58
N THR A 26 -10.13 -10.92 -2.86
CA THR A 26 -10.52 -9.78 -3.71
C THR A 26 -11.78 -10.03 -4.52
N ASP A 27 -12.74 -9.10 -4.42
CA ASP A 27 -13.93 -9.03 -5.28
C ASP A 27 -13.70 -8.22 -6.57
N GLU A 28 -12.61 -7.45 -6.66
CA GLU A 28 -12.29 -6.66 -7.85
C GLU A 28 -11.67 -7.53 -8.95
N ALA A 29 -12.15 -7.34 -10.18
CA ALA A 29 -11.56 -7.97 -11.36
C ALA A 29 -10.11 -7.50 -11.54
N MET A 30 -9.21 -8.47 -11.63
CA MET A 30 -7.80 -8.23 -11.90
C MET A 30 -7.62 -7.43 -13.21
N PRO A 31 -6.83 -6.33 -13.20
CA PRO A 31 -6.51 -5.59 -14.41
C PRO A 31 -6.04 -6.49 -15.56
N GLU A 32 -6.57 -6.28 -16.77
CA GLU A 32 -6.29 -7.14 -17.94
C GLU A 32 -4.80 -7.23 -18.27
N PHE A 33 -4.04 -6.15 -18.04
CA PHE A 33 -2.60 -6.12 -18.31
C PHE A 33 -1.80 -7.04 -17.38
N LEU A 34 -2.33 -7.40 -16.21
CA LEU A 34 -1.67 -8.28 -15.24
C LEU A 34 -1.85 -9.76 -15.58
N LYS A 35 -2.95 -10.12 -16.25
CA LYS A 35 -3.23 -11.51 -16.62
C LYS A 35 -2.10 -12.19 -17.41
N PRO A 36 -1.55 -11.58 -18.49
CA PRO A 36 -0.45 -12.20 -19.23
C PRO A 36 0.86 -12.29 -18.43
N ILE A 37 1.04 -11.43 -17.42
CA ILE A 37 2.20 -11.48 -16.51
C ILE A 37 2.03 -12.65 -15.54
N LEU A 38 0.87 -12.74 -14.88
CA LEU A 38 0.60 -13.81 -13.92
C LEU A 38 0.53 -15.18 -14.58
N SER A 39 0.08 -15.29 -15.84
CA SER A 39 0.12 -16.56 -16.58
C SER A 39 1.55 -17.08 -16.87
N LYS A 40 2.56 -16.22 -16.68
CA LYS A 40 3.98 -16.59 -16.82
C LYS A 40 4.63 -16.91 -15.48
N VAL A 41 3.94 -16.67 -14.36
CA VAL A 41 4.42 -17.06 -13.03
C VAL A 41 4.24 -18.56 -12.88
N HIS A 42 5.25 -19.23 -12.35
CA HIS A 42 5.25 -20.68 -12.19
C HIS A 42 4.06 -21.16 -11.34
N ASP A 43 3.40 -22.24 -11.74
CA ASP A 43 2.18 -22.75 -11.10
C ASP A 43 2.35 -23.02 -9.59
N GLU A 44 3.49 -23.60 -9.17
CA GLU A 44 3.75 -23.84 -7.75
C GLU A 44 3.84 -22.54 -6.92
N VAL A 45 4.36 -21.46 -7.51
CA VAL A 45 4.38 -20.15 -6.85
C VAL A 45 2.97 -19.58 -6.74
N LEU A 46 2.15 -19.71 -7.80
CA LEU A 46 0.77 -19.24 -7.80
C LEU A 46 -0.11 -20.00 -6.80
N MET A 47 0.09 -21.31 -6.64
CA MET A 47 -0.72 -22.15 -5.76
C MET A 47 -0.49 -21.88 -4.27
N ARG A 48 0.69 -21.38 -3.87
CA ARG A 48 1.05 -21.10 -2.47
C ARG A 48 0.81 -19.66 -2.02
N TYR A 49 -0.14 -18.98 -2.66
CA TYR A 49 -0.44 -17.58 -2.40
C TYR A 49 -1.61 -17.41 -1.42
N TYR A 50 -1.44 -16.55 -0.42
CA TYR A 50 -2.42 -16.27 0.65
C TYR A 50 -2.62 -14.77 0.85
N GLY A 51 -3.20 -14.06 -0.13
CA GLY A 51 -3.41 -12.62 -0.01
C GLY A 51 -4.62 -12.05 -0.78
N CYS A 52 -4.92 -10.78 -0.52
CA CYS A 52 -6.07 -10.06 -1.06
C CYS A 52 -5.81 -9.46 -2.46
N GLY A 53 -5.25 -10.21 -3.40
CA GLY A 53 -4.95 -9.72 -4.75
C GLY A 53 -3.58 -9.06 -4.93
N LEU A 54 -3.34 -8.35 -6.03
CA LEU A 54 -2.00 -7.83 -6.33
C LEU A 54 -1.93 -6.33 -6.02
N VAL A 55 -0.92 -5.93 -5.25
CA VAL A 55 -0.60 -4.53 -4.98
C VAL A 55 0.36 -4.03 -6.05
N VAL A 56 -0.15 -3.24 -6.99
CA VAL A 56 0.60 -2.77 -8.17
C VAL A 56 0.58 -1.24 -8.23
N PRO A 57 1.64 -0.57 -7.76
CA PRO A 57 1.84 0.86 -7.99
C PRO A 57 2.05 1.17 -9.48
N GLU A 58 1.74 2.41 -9.89
CA GLU A 58 2.01 2.86 -11.25
C GLU A 58 3.49 3.27 -11.43
N GLN A 59 3.97 3.27 -12.67
CA GLN A 59 5.31 3.77 -13.06
C GLN A 59 6.47 3.08 -12.32
N MET A 60 6.68 1.79 -12.57
CA MET A 60 7.68 0.99 -11.84
C MET A 60 8.92 0.59 -12.65
N ALA A 61 9.00 0.96 -13.93
CA ALA A 61 10.12 0.59 -14.79
C ALA A 61 11.47 1.04 -14.19
N GLY A 62 12.42 0.10 -14.08
CA GLY A 62 13.77 0.32 -13.55
C GLY A 62 13.87 0.58 -12.04
N LEU A 63 12.76 0.46 -11.28
CA LEU A 63 12.76 0.75 -9.85
C LEU A 63 13.28 -0.41 -9.00
N LYS A 64 13.76 -0.06 -7.81
CA LYS A 64 14.04 -1.01 -6.71
C LYS A 64 12.83 -1.10 -5.79
N ILE A 65 12.24 -2.29 -5.70
CA ILE A 65 11.05 -2.57 -4.89
C ILE A 65 11.41 -3.52 -3.75
N LEU A 66 10.91 -3.24 -2.55
CA LEU A 66 10.87 -4.18 -1.43
C LEU A 66 9.43 -4.66 -1.23
N ASP A 67 9.21 -5.96 -1.29
CA ASP A 67 7.94 -6.62 -0.97
C ASP A 67 8.01 -7.23 0.44
N LEU A 68 7.18 -6.73 1.35
CA LEU A 68 7.12 -7.20 2.73
C LEU A 68 6.11 -8.34 2.85
N GLY A 69 6.56 -9.50 3.32
CA GLY A 69 5.72 -10.70 3.44
C GLY A 69 5.48 -11.38 2.10
N CYS A 70 6.56 -11.61 1.33
CA CYS A 70 6.46 -12.03 -0.06
C CYS A 70 5.95 -13.47 -0.27
N GLY A 71 5.93 -14.30 0.78
CA GLY A 71 5.57 -15.72 0.69
C GLY A 71 6.39 -16.46 -0.37
N ALA A 72 5.73 -17.26 -1.21
CA ALA A 72 6.34 -17.97 -2.33
C ALA A 72 6.81 -17.06 -3.48
N GLY A 73 6.60 -15.74 -3.39
CA GLY A 73 7.12 -14.76 -4.35
C GLY A 73 6.20 -14.43 -5.52
N ARG A 74 4.89 -14.75 -5.46
CA ARG A 74 3.94 -14.41 -6.54
C ARG A 74 4.03 -12.93 -6.93
N ASP A 75 3.92 -12.07 -5.93
CA ASP A 75 3.87 -10.62 -6.14
C ASP A 75 5.26 -10.12 -6.58
N VAL A 76 6.33 -10.62 -5.98
CA VAL A 76 7.72 -10.39 -6.40
C VAL A 76 7.96 -10.70 -7.88
N TYR A 77 7.51 -11.86 -8.37
CA TYR A 77 7.69 -12.25 -9.77
C TYR A 77 6.79 -11.46 -10.73
N ALA A 78 5.58 -11.11 -10.31
CA ALA A 78 4.73 -10.22 -11.11
C ALA A 78 5.37 -8.82 -11.24
N LEU A 79 5.87 -8.27 -10.13
CA LEU A 79 6.55 -6.97 -10.09
C LEU A 79 7.87 -7.02 -10.87
N SER A 80 8.62 -8.12 -10.82
CA SER A 80 9.83 -8.37 -11.60
C SER A 80 9.62 -8.18 -13.11
N ALA A 81 8.48 -8.63 -13.63
CA ALA A 81 8.11 -8.43 -15.02
C ALA A 81 7.78 -6.95 -15.34
N MET A 82 7.22 -6.21 -14.38
CA MET A 82 6.82 -4.81 -14.58
C MET A 82 7.96 -3.81 -14.38
N VAL A 83 8.90 -4.10 -13.49
CA VAL A 83 10.10 -3.26 -13.32
C VAL A 83 11.10 -3.46 -14.46
N GLY A 84 11.05 -4.58 -15.16
CA GLY A 84 11.96 -4.89 -16.26
C GLY A 84 13.34 -5.36 -15.80
N GLU A 85 14.19 -5.76 -16.76
CA GLU A 85 15.53 -6.33 -16.51
C GLU A 85 16.45 -5.39 -15.71
N ASP A 86 16.30 -4.08 -15.87
CA ASP A 86 17.10 -3.06 -15.18
C ASP A 86 16.60 -2.72 -13.76
N GLY A 87 15.42 -3.23 -13.38
CA GLY A 87 14.85 -3.07 -12.04
C GLY A 87 15.37 -4.10 -11.04
N LEU A 88 14.88 -4.02 -9.80
CA LEU A 88 15.17 -5.00 -8.74
C LEU A 88 13.93 -5.19 -7.87
N VAL A 89 13.57 -6.43 -7.57
CA VAL A 89 12.53 -6.72 -6.58
C VAL A 89 13.10 -7.61 -5.48
N VAL A 90 13.05 -7.13 -4.24
CA VAL A 90 13.49 -7.87 -3.06
C VAL A 90 12.25 -8.32 -2.30
N GLY A 91 12.07 -9.63 -2.13
CA GLY A 91 11.06 -10.20 -1.26
C GLY A 91 11.62 -10.50 0.13
N LEU A 92 10.90 -10.08 1.18
CA LEU A 92 11.18 -10.42 2.57
C LEU A 92 10.10 -11.35 3.11
N ASP A 93 10.48 -12.49 3.68
CA ASP A 93 9.55 -13.36 4.43
C ASP A 93 10.26 -14.05 5.60
N MET A 94 9.50 -14.45 6.62
CA MET A 94 10.03 -15.16 7.79
C MET A 94 10.01 -16.69 7.64
N THR A 95 9.33 -17.20 6.61
CA THR A 95 8.98 -18.61 6.43
C THR A 95 9.92 -19.30 5.45
N ASP A 96 10.72 -20.25 5.95
CA ASP A 96 11.72 -20.96 5.16
C ASP A 96 11.10 -21.78 4.01
N GLU A 97 9.97 -22.42 4.29
CA GLU A 97 9.25 -23.25 3.33
C GLU A 97 8.73 -22.45 2.13
N GLN A 98 8.30 -21.21 2.37
CA GLN A 98 7.84 -20.30 1.32
C GLN A 98 9.02 -19.78 0.50
N LEU A 99 10.08 -19.32 1.18
CA LEU A 99 11.28 -18.81 0.52
C LEU A 99 12.02 -19.88 -0.28
N GLN A 100 11.95 -21.15 0.12
CA GLN A 100 12.53 -22.25 -0.64
C GLN A 100 11.88 -22.36 -2.03
N VAL A 101 10.54 -22.31 -2.08
CA VAL A 101 9.79 -22.30 -3.35
C VAL A 101 10.11 -21.04 -4.14
N ALA A 102 10.10 -19.88 -3.48
CA ALA A 102 10.40 -18.61 -4.12
C ALA A 102 11.78 -18.67 -4.79
N ARG A 103 12.83 -19.11 -4.10
CA ARG A 103 14.20 -19.21 -4.61
C ARG A 103 14.35 -20.25 -5.72
N GLN A 104 13.63 -21.37 -5.64
CA GLN A 104 13.70 -22.46 -6.62
C GLN A 104 13.36 -21.99 -8.05
N TYR A 105 12.47 -21.00 -8.18
CA TYR A 105 11.98 -20.54 -9.49
C TYR A 105 12.62 -19.24 -9.99
N GLN A 106 13.71 -18.77 -9.40
CA GLN A 106 14.34 -17.50 -9.81
C GLN A 106 14.83 -17.52 -11.25
N ASP A 107 15.52 -18.59 -11.64
CA ASP A 107 16.06 -18.75 -12.99
C ASP A 107 14.93 -18.98 -14.01
N TYR A 108 13.91 -19.76 -13.62
CA TYR A 108 12.72 -19.97 -14.45
C TYR A 108 12.07 -18.64 -14.87
N HIS A 109 11.82 -17.74 -13.91
CA HIS A 109 11.16 -16.47 -14.22
C HIS A 109 12.09 -15.53 -15.00
N ALA A 110 13.39 -15.54 -14.73
CA ALA A 110 14.36 -14.79 -15.54
C ALA A 110 14.30 -15.24 -17.02
N ASP A 111 14.31 -16.56 -17.26
CA ASP A 111 14.22 -17.13 -18.61
C ASP A 111 12.90 -16.79 -19.30
N VAL A 112 11.77 -16.95 -18.61
CA VAL A 112 10.42 -16.68 -19.16
C VAL A 112 10.20 -15.20 -19.46
N PHE A 113 10.83 -14.30 -18.71
CA PHE A 113 10.81 -12.86 -18.97
C PHE A 113 11.89 -12.42 -19.97
N GLY A 114 12.82 -13.30 -20.34
CA GLY A 114 13.88 -13.02 -21.32
C GLY A 114 15.04 -12.21 -20.75
N TYR A 115 15.26 -12.27 -19.43
CA TYR A 115 16.32 -11.56 -18.74
C TYR A 115 17.61 -12.38 -18.75
N LYS A 116 18.77 -11.70 -18.79
CA LYS A 116 20.08 -12.37 -18.73
C LYS A 116 20.36 -13.00 -17.36
N GLN A 117 19.79 -12.41 -16.32
CA GLN A 117 19.90 -12.86 -14.94
C GLN A 117 18.63 -12.47 -14.19
N SER A 118 18.34 -13.18 -13.10
CA SER A 118 17.21 -12.84 -12.24
C SER A 118 17.39 -11.44 -11.64
N ASN A 119 16.35 -10.62 -11.76
CA ASN A 119 16.27 -9.30 -11.12
C ASN A 119 15.53 -9.37 -9.76
N VAL A 120 15.36 -10.57 -9.21
CA VAL A 120 14.73 -10.77 -7.90
C VAL A 120 15.71 -11.30 -6.85
N GLN A 121 15.48 -10.92 -5.60
CA GLN A 121 16.22 -11.42 -4.43
C GLN A 121 15.25 -11.78 -3.32
N PHE A 122 15.53 -12.86 -2.57
CA PHE A 122 14.68 -13.32 -1.49
C PHE A 122 15.45 -13.39 -0.17
N ILE A 123 15.07 -12.55 0.78
CA ILE A 123 15.70 -12.42 2.10
C ILE A 123 14.80 -13.09 3.13
N GLN A 124 15.41 -13.92 3.98
CA GLN A 124 14.75 -14.41 5.17
C GLN A 124 14.90 -13.38 6.28
N GLY A 125 13.79 -12.95 6.85
CA GLY A 125 13.80 -12.00 7.96
C GLY A 125 12.40 -11.72 8.49
N ASP A 126 12.35 -11.02 9.61
CA ASP A 126 11.12 -10.60 10.25
C ASP A 126 10.81 -9.15 9.86
N ILE A 127 9.57 -8.87 9.48
CA ILE A 127 9.11 -7.51 9.16
C ILE A 127 9.23 -6.63 10.41
N ASP A 128 9.10 -7.16 11.63
CA ASP A 128 9.34 -6.38 12.85
C ASP A 128 10.80 -5.89 12.99
N ARG A 129 11.74 -6.43 12.20
CA ARG A 129 13.19 -6.18 12.28
C ARG A 129 13.79 -5.64 10.97
N LEU A 130 13.07 -4.75 10.28
CA LEU A 130 13.56 -4.10 9.04
C LEU A 130 14.87 -3.32 9.22
N ASP A 131 15.23 -2.95 10.45
CA ASP A 131 16.50 -2.33 10.82
C ASP A 131 17.70 -3.29 10.72
N GLU A 132 17.47 -4.61 10.71
CA GLU A 132 18.52 -5.62 10.55
C GLU A 132 18.77 -6.00 9.08
N LEU A 133 17.95 -5.51 8.15
CA LEU A 133 18.16 -5.77 6.74
C LEU A 133 19.47 -5.14 6.27
N PRO A 134 20.20 -5.78 5.34
CA PRO A 134 21.50 -5.32 4.87
C PRO A 134 21.37 -4.19 3.83
N PHE A 135 20.51 -3.20 4.10
CA PHE A 135 20.25 -2.07 3.22
C PHE A 135 20.47 -0.75 3.98
N ASP A 136 21.22 0.13 3.33
CA ASP A 136 21.40 1.50 3.76
C ASP A 136 20.08 2.27 3.75
N ASP A 137 20.08 3.44 4.37
CA ASP A 137 19.00 4.41 4.23
C ASP A 137 18.83 4.80 2.76
N ASP A 138 17.61 5.20 2.36
CA ASP A 138 17.32 5.66 0.99
C ASP A 138 17.70 4.64 -0.10
N TYR A 139 17.42 3.36 0.12
CA TYR A 139 17.79 2.29 -0.82
C TYR A 139 16.70 1.95 -1.84
N PHE A 140 15.44 1.91 -1.42
CA PHE A 140 14.30 1.47 -2.24
C PHE A 140 13.52 2.64 -2.82
N ASP A 141 13.02 2.49 -4.04
CA ASP A 141 12.11 3.45 -4.67
C ASP A 141 10.66 3.19 -4.22
N LEU A 142 10.30 1.91 -4.05
CA LEU A 142 8.99 1.47 -3.60
C LEU A 142 9.09 0.42 -2.51
N ILE A 143 8.16 0.49 -1.56
CA ILE A 143 7.87 -0.60 -0.63
C ILE A 143 6.42 -1.01 -0.84
N VAL A 144 6.18 -2.29 -1.08
CA VAL A 144 4.84 -2.86 -1.23
C VAL A 144 4.59 -3.91 -0.15
N SER A 145 3.31 -4.13 0.14
CA SER A 145 2.87 -5.10 1.13
C SER A 145 1.39 -5.40 0.89
N ASN A 146 0.98 -6.64 1.15
CA ASN A 146 -0.42 -7.02 1.11
C ASN A 146 -0.82 -7.83 2.35
N CYS A 147 -1.66 -7.25 3.20
CA CYS A 147 -2.27 -7.90 4.37
C CYS A 147 -1.30 -8.50 5.41
N VAL A 148 -0.09 -7.96 5.51
CA VAL A 148 0.89 -8.41 6.50
C VAL A 148 1.21 -7.39 7.59
N ILE A 149 0.95 -6.09 7.37
CA ILE A 149 1.27 -5.05 8.36
C ILE A 149 0.43 -5.23 9.63
N ASN A 150 -0.79 -5.74 9.52
CA ASN A 150 -1.61 -6.08 10.68
C ASN A 150 -1.03 -7.20 11.57
N LEU A 151 -0.20 -8.08 11.02
CA LEU A 151 0.38 -9.21 11.73
C LEU A 151 1.67 -8.84 12.50
N VAL A 152 2.29 -7.70 12.20
CA VAL A 152 3.50 -7.24 12.90
C VAL A 152 3.18 -6.74 14.31
N GLN A 153 4.14 -6.88 15.22
CA GLN A 153 3.98 -6.52 16.63
C GLN A 153 4.14 -5.01 16.85
N ASP A 154 5.19 -4.41 16.28
CA ASP A 154 5.50 -2.98 16.40
C ASP A 154 5.30 -2.25 15.06
N LYS A 155 4.03 -1.98 14.77
CA LYS A 155 3.60 -1.28 13.55
C LYS A 155 4.26 0.09 13.39
N ALA A 156 4.50 0.80 14.50
CA ALA A 156 5.14 2.11 14.48
C ALA A 156 6.61 2.00 14.07
N ASN A 157 7.34 1.02 14.60
CA ASN A 157 8.71 0.75 14.18
C ASN A 157 8.77 0.33 12.70
N VAL A 158 7.89 -0.58 12.25
CA VAL A 158 7.85 -1.02 10.85
C VAL A 158 7.65 0.16 9.90
N LEU A 159 6.69 1.06 10.18
CA LEU A 159 6.48 2.26 9.36
C LEU A 159 7.70 3.19 9.38
N LYS A 160 8.36 3.35 10.55
CA LYS A 160 9.57 4.17 10.67
C LYS A 160 10.74 3.60 9.85
N GLN A 161 10.93 2.27 9.87
CA GLN A 161 11.99 1.63 9.10
C GLN A 161 11.65 1.62 7.60
N ALA A 162 10.39 1.46 7.22
CA ALA A 162 9.96 1.64 5.84
C ALA A 162 10.27 3.06 5.34
N PHE A 163 9.99 4.09 6.16
CA PHE A 163 10.39 5.47 5.85
C PHE A 163 11.91 5.63 5.72
N ARG A 164 12.71 5.00 6.60
CA ARG A 164 14.18 5.01 6.50
C ARG A 164 14.69 4.41 5.18
N LEU A 165 14.14 3.26 4.80
CA LEU A 165 14.55 2.48 3.63
C LEU A 165 14.15 3.09 2.29
N LEU A 166 13.07 3.87 2.25
CA LEU A 166 12.64 4.59 1.05
C LEU A 166 13.58 5.74 0.70
N LYS A 167 13.87 5.93 -0.58
CA LYS A 167 14.52 7.15 -1.10
C LYS A 167 13.62 8.38 -0.92
N PRO A 168 14.18 9.61 -0.92
CA PRO A 168 13.39 10.82 -1.12
C PRO A 168 12.58 10.73 -2.42
N GLY A 169 11.29 11.03 -2.34
CA GLY A 169 10.33 10.84 -3.44
C GLY A 169 9.84 9.39 -3.63
N GLY A 170 10.35 8.44 -2.83
CA GLY A 170 9.90 7.07 -2.78
C GLY A 170 8.54 6.91 -2.11
N GLU A 171 7.93 5.74 -2.25
CA GLU A 171 6.56 5.49 -1.82
C GLU A 171 6.39 4.11 -1.20
N MET A 172 5.71 4.06 -0.05
CA MET A 172 5.12 2.82 0.46
C MET A 172 3.68 2.72 -0.03
N TYR A 173 3.36 1.69 -0.80
CA TYR A 173 2.04 1.47 -1.39
C TYR A 173 1.56 0.07 -1.02
N PHE A 174 0.52 -0.02 -0.21
CA PHE A 174 0.14 -1.29 0.41
C PHE A 174 -1.36 -1.37 0.68
N SER A 175 -1.85 -2.61 0.76
CA SER A 175 -3.24 -2.90 1.14
C SER A 175 -3.27 -3.64 2.46
N ASP A 176 -4.21 -3.26 3.33
CA ASP A 176 -4.45 -3.99 4.58
C ASP A 176 -5.90 -3.85 5.06
N VAL A 177 -6.23 -4.56 6.14
CA VAL A 177 -7.52 -4.52 6.83
C VAL A 177 -7.51 -3.43 7.91
N TYR A 178 -8.58 -2.65 8.00
CA TYR A 178 -8.74 -1.61 9.00
C TYR A 178 -10.09 -1.75 9.69
N CYS A 179 -10.17 -1.26 10.92
CA CYS A 179 -11.40 -1.23 11.70
C CYS A 179 -11.86 0.21 11.92
N ASP A 180 -13.19 0.42 12.00
CA ASP A 180 -13.78 1.71 12.35
C ASP A 180 -13.51 2.14 13.79
N ARG A 181 -13.04 1.22 14.65
CA ARG A 181 -12.76 1.44 16.07
C ARG A 181 -11.64 0.53 16.58
N ARG A 182 -11.20 0.77 17.82
CA ARG A 182 -10.20 -0.08 18.48
C ARG A 182 -10.81 -1.42 18.89
N ILE A 183 -10.09 -2.49 18.57
CA ILE A 183 -10.52 -3.87 18.85
C ILE A 183 -10.28 -4.20 20.33
N PRO A 184 -11.28 -4.76 21.06
CA PRO A 184 -11.11 -5.18 22.44
C PRO A 184 -10.01 -6.24 22.62
N GLU A 185 -9.22 -6.13 23.70
CA GLU A 185 -8.09 -7.04 23.97
C GLU A 185 -8.49 -8.52 24.06
N CYS A 186 -9.73 -8.81 24.49
CA CYS A 186 -10.24 -10.19 24.54
C CYS A 186 -10.36 -10.84 23.15
N LEU A 187 -10.58 -10.06 22.08
CA LEU A 187 -10.65 -10.54 20.71
C LEU A 187 -9.27 -10.62 20.06
N VAL A 188 -8.31 -9.79 20.49
CA VAL A 188 -6.91 -9.86 20.03
C VAL A 188 -6.27 -11.23 20.37
N LYS A 189 -6.68 -11.83 21.49
CA LYS A 189 -6.21 -13.15 21.94
C LYS A 189 -6.90 -14.33 21.25
N ASP A 190 -7.89 -14.08 20.38
CA ASP A 190 -8.55 -15.13 19.60
C ASP A 190 -7.71 -15.47 18.37
N GLU A 191 -7.09 -16.66 18.38
CA GLU A 191 -6.16 -17.11 17.34
C GLU A 191 -6.80 -17.18 15.94
N VAL A 192 -8.10 -17.47 15.86
CA VAL A 192 -8.82 -17.54 14.58
C VAL A 192 -9.02 -16.14 14.01
N LEU A 193 -9.52 -15.20 14.83
CA LEU A 193 -9.68 -13.81 14.37
C LEU A 193 -8.34 -13.15 14.05
N TYR A 194 -7.26 -13.55 14.74
CA TYR A 194 -5.93 -13.04 14.49
C TYR A 194 -5.34 -13.60 13.18
N GLY A 195 -5.50 -14.90 12.94
CA GLY A 195 -5.07 -15.56 11.69
C GLY A 195 -5.80 -15.04 10.45
N GLU A 196 -7.08 -14.66 10.58
CA GLU A 196 -7.89 -14.06 9.51
C GLU A 196 -7.63 -12.54 9.33
N CYS A 197 -6.57 -11.99 9.95
CA CYS A 197 -6.19 -10.57 9.88
C CYS A 197 -7.26 -9.59 10.40
N LEU A 198 -8.23 -10.06 11.19
CA LEU A 198 -9.31 -9.23 11.73
C LEU A 198 -8.94 -8.63 13.09
N SER A 199 -8.58 -9.45 14.08
CA SER A 199 -8.33 -8.93 15.44
C SER A 199 -7.03 -8.14 15.57
N GLY A 200 -6.12 -8.28 14.63
CA GLY A 200 -4.91 -7.45 14.49
C GLY A 200 -5.13 -6.14 13.72
N ALA A 201 -6.31 -5.94 13.12
CA ALA A 201 -6.60 -4.77 12.30
C ALA A 201 -6.55 -3.48 13.13
N LEU A 202 -5.82 -2.50 12.63
CA LEU A 202 -5.73 -1.19 13.28
C LEU A 202 -7.02 -0.40 13.15
N TYR A 203 -7.33 0.35 14.21
CA TYR A 203 -8.21 1.49 14.07
C TYR A 203 -7.61 2.49 13.08
N TRP A 204 -8.38 2.89 12.07
CA TRP A 204 -7.86 3.72 10.97
C TRP A 204 -7.18 5.02 11.43
N ARG A 205 -7.65 5.70 12.50
CA ARG A 205 -6.96 6.90 12.99
C ARG A 205 -5.64 6.61 13.69
N ASP A 206 -5.55 5.50 14.41
CA ASP A 206 -4.29 5.10 15.06
C ASP A 206 -3.24 4.81 13.99
N PHE A 207 -3.64 4.18 12.87
CA PHE A 207 -2.77 4.01 11.71
C PHE A 207 -2.27 5.33 11.11
N LEU A 208 -3.16 6.31 10.90
CA LEU A 208 -2.76 7.62 10.37
C LEU A 208 -1.77 8.32 11.31
N GLU A 209 -1.99 8.20 12.62
CA GLU A 209 -1.10 8.79 13.62
C GLU A 209 0.28 8.11 13.62
N PHE A 210 0.35 6.77 13.59
CA PHE A 210 1.63 6.06 13.48
C PHE A 210 2.38 6.39 12.19
N SER A 211 1.66 6.54 11.08
CA SER A 211 2.25 6.94 9.80
C SER A 211 2.89 8.33 9.89
N LYS A 212 2.18 9.30 10.49
CA LYS A 212 2.70 10.65 10.70
C LYS A 212 3.90 10.68 11.63
N GLN A 213 3.88 9.91 12.72
CA GLN A 213 5.02 9.78 13.65
C GLN A 213 6.25 9.14 12.99
N ALA A 214 6.04 8.24 12.03
CA ALA A 214 7.11 7.63 11.24
C ALA A 214 7.74 8.58 10.20
N GLY A 215 7.06 9.70 9.88
CA GLY A 215 7.49 10.69 8.89
C GLY A 215 6.61 10.79 7.66
N PHE A 216 5.64 9.89 7.47
CA PHE A 216 4.65 9.97 6.40
C PHE A 216 3.54 10.96 6.78
N THR A 217 3.76 12.24 6.52
CA THR A 217 2.90 13.33 7.03
C THR A 217 1.52 13.41 6.37
N ASP A 218 1.38 12.90 5.14
CA ASP A 218 0.12 12.91 4.37
C ASP A 218 -0.20 11.53 3.75
N PRO A 219 -0.67 10.54 4.55
CA PRO A 219 -1.17 9.26 4.06
C PRO A 219 -2.38 9.44 3.14
N ARG A 220 -2.35 8.87 1.93
CA ARG A 220 -3.47 8.97 0.97
C ARG A 220 -4.18 7.64 0.78
N LEU A 221 -5.50 7.66 0.97
CA LEU A 221 -6.38 6.51 0.73
C LEU A 221 -6.64 6.39 -0.78
N VAL A 222 -6.20 5.29 -1.39
CA VAL A 222 -6.32 5.10 -2.84
C VAL A 222 -7.66 4.49 -3.21
N LYS A 223 -8.02 3.42 -2.50
CA LYS A 223 -9.29 2.72 -2.64
C LYS A 223 -9.62 1.99 -1.36
N ASP A 224 -10.90 1.73 -1.14
CA ASP A 224 -11.41 0.99 0.00
C ASP A 224 -12.65 0.19 -0.37
N ARG A 225 -12.91 -0.86 0.39
CA ARG A 225 -14.16 -1.63 0.36
C ARG A 225 -14.52 -2.12 1.75
N VAL A 226 -15.80 -2.31 1.99
CA VAL A 226 -16.32 -2.94 3.22
C VAL A 226 -16.09 -4.45 3.16
N LEU A 227 -15.63 -5.05 4.25
CA LEU A 227 -15.53 -6.50 4.39
C LEU A 227 -16.80 -7.06 5.02
N THR A 228 -17.42 -8.03 4.34
CA THR A 228 -18.68 -8.65 4.79
C THR A 228 -18.46 -9.81 5.76
N ILE A 229 -17.24 -10.34 5.89
CA ILE A 229 -16.81 -11.46 6.76
C ILE A 229 -17.44 -12.81 6.40
N GLU A 230 -18.75 -12.85 6.12
CA GLU A 230 -19.51 -14.00 5.61
C GLU A 230 -19.41 -15.24 6.49
N ASN A 231 -19.26 -15.03 7.80
CA ASN A 231 -19.12 -16.08 8.79
C ASN A 231 -19.88 -15.72 10.07
N SER A 232 -21.08 -16.29 10.21
CA SER A 232 -22.02 -15.96 11.30
C SER A 232 -21.43 -16.16 12.71
N LYS A 233 -20.49 -17.10 12.89
CA LYS A 233 -19.83 -17.32 14.18
C LYS A 233 -18.84 -16.21 14.50
N LEU A 234 -18.09 -15.74 13.50
CA LEU A 234 -17.14 -14.64 13.67
C LEU A 234 -17.88 -13.31 13.78
N GLU A 235 -18.93 -13.09 12.98
CA GLU A 235 -19.84 -11.94 13.08
C GLU A 235 -20.42 -11.77 14.49
N ALA A 236 -20.85 -12.87 15.12
CA ALA A 236 -21.34 -12.84 16.49
C ALA A 236 -20.27 -12.44 17.52
N LYS A 237 -18.97 -12.72 17.25
CA LYS A 237 -17.85 -12.33 18.11
C LYS A 237 -17.44 -10.86 17.91
N ILE A 238 -17.39 -10.39 16.66
CA ILE A 238 -16.98 -9.03 16.33
C ILE A 238 -18.06 -8.00 16.66
N GLY A 239 -19.34 -8.40 16.69
CA GLY A 239 -20.45 -7.54 17.05
C GLY A 239 -20.65 -6.40 16.06
N TYR A 240 -20.51 -5.14 16.52
CA TYR A 240 -20.81 -3.93 15.74
C TYR A 240 -19.58 -3.31 15.05
N MET A 241 -18.43 -3.99 15.06
CA MET A 241 -17.22 -3.50 14.42
C MET A 241 -17.33 -3.65 12.90
N ASN A 242 -16.97 -2.59 12.18
CA ASN A 242 -16.91 -2.63 10.72
C ASN A 242 -15.46 -2.73 10.28
N PHE A 243 -15.21 -3.64 9.35
CA PHE A 243 -13.89 -3.87 8.76
C PHE A 243 -13.87 -3.42 7.31
N TYR A 244 -12.71 -2.89 6.91
CA TYR A 244 -12.49 -2.34 5.58
C TYR A 244 -11.18 -2.89 5.04
N SER A 245 -11.15 -3.29 3.77
CA SER A 245 -9.90 -3.46 3.05
C SER A 245 -9.58 -2.14 2.38
N ALA A 246 -8.40 -1.58 2.65
CA ALA A 246 -8.00 -0.28 2.11
C ALA A 246 -6.57 -0.33 1.58
N THR A 247 -6.37 0.32 0.44
CA THR A 247 -5.04 0.57 -0.13
C THR A 247 -4.61 1.99 0.19
N TYR A 248 -3.46 2.13 0.84
CA TYR A 248 -2.85 3.42 1.12
C TYR A 248 -1.58 3.63 0.29
N ARG A 249 -1.30 4.89 0.01
CA ARG A 249 0.00 5.34 -0.48
C ARG A 249 0.61 6.37 0.47
N LEU A 250 1.86 6.15 0.84
CA LEU A 250 2.63 6.97 1.76
C LEU A 250 3.93 7.42 1.07
N PHE A 251 4.04 8.71 0.76
CA PHE A 251 5.24 9.25 0.12
C PHE A 251 6.28 9.70 1.14
N LYS A 252 7.55 9.41 0.88
CA LYS A 252 8.68 10.01 1.61
C LYS A 252 9.07 11.34 0.95
N ILE A 253 8.40 12.41 1.36
CA ILE A 253 8.71 13.78 0.92
C ILE A 253 8.77 14.65 2.18
N PRO A 254 9.97 15.07 2.63
CA PRO A 254 10.15 15.83 3.87
C PRO A 254 9.36 17.14 3.94
N GLU A 255 9.08 17.74 2.79
CA GLU A 255 8.40 19.03 2.65
C GLU A 255 6.87 18.94 2.65
N LEU A 256 6.28 17.75 2.84
CA LEU A 256 4.83 17.60 2.96
C LEU A 256 4.34 18.15 4.30
N GLU A 257 3.31 18.98 4.22
CA GLU A 257 2.66 19.60 5.36
C GLU A 257 1.57 18.67 5.93
N SER A 258 1.19 18.89 7.20
CA SER A 258 0.16 18.06 7.84
C SER A 258 -1.27 18.38 7.38
N ALA A 259 -1.46 19.53 6.74
CA ALA A 259 -2.70 20.03 6.17
C ALA A 259 -2.54 20.28 4.66
N CYS A 260 -3.64 20.28 3.92
CA CYS A 260 -3.62 20.70 2.51
C CYS A 260 -3.54 22.22 2.43
N GLU A 261 -2.34 22.77 2.27
CA GLU A 261 -2.16 24.21 2.07
C GLU A 261 -2.32 24.61 0.59
N ASP A 262 -2.88 25.79 0.35
CA ASP A 262 -3.11 26.36 -0.99
C ASP A 262 -2.05 27.40 -1.33
N TYR A 263 -1.38 27.17 -2.47
CA TYR A 263 -0.42 28.09 -3.06
C TYR A 263 -0.83 28.51 -4.49
N GLY A 264 -2.10 28.31 -4.86
CA GLY A 264 -2.63 28.63 -6.19
C GLY A 264 -2.07 27.73 -7.29
N GLN A 265 -1.73 26.49 -6.94
CA GLN A 265 -1.05 25.55 -7.81
C GLN A 265 -2.01 24.70 -8.62
N ALA A 266 -1.57 24.31 -9.81
CA ALA A 266 -2.33 23.40 -10.66
C ALA A 266 -1.40 22.49 -11.45
N VAL A 267 -1.94 21.35 -11.86
CA VAL A 267 -1.26 20.36 -12.69
C VAL A 267 -2.08 20.01 -13.92
N ARG A 268 -1.41 19.50 -14.95
CA ARG A 268 -2.06 18.92 -16.12
C ARG A 268 -1.44 17.57 -16.45
N TYR A 269 -2.26 16.53 -16.44
CA TYR A 269 -1.82 15.19 -16.78
C TYR A 269 -1.58 15.04 -18.28
N LYS A 270 -0.45 14.44 -18.67
CA LYS A 270 -0.05 14.27 -20.08
C LYS A 270 -0.58 13.02 -20.75
N GLY A 271 -1.15 12.06 -19.99
CA GLY A 271 -1.62 10.79 -20.56
C GLY A 271 -0.52 9.77 -20.83
N THR A 272 0.65 9.93 -20.21
CA THR A 272 1.85 9.14 -20.50
C THR A 272 2.17 8.07 -19.47
N ILE A 273 1.35 7.92 -18.42
CA ILE A 273 1.47 6.78 -17.50
C ILE A 273 0.91 5.55 -18.22
N GLU A 274 1.71 4.49 -18.27
CA GLU A 274 1.36 3.23 -18.91
C GLU A 274 0.02 2.68 -18.37
N HIS A 275 -0.83 2.16 -19.25
CA HIS A 275 -2.20 1.71 -18.94
C HIS A 275 -3.18 2.80 -18.45
N HIS A 276 -2.75 4.07 -18.36
CA HIS A 276 -3.58 5.20 -17.91
C HIS A 276 -3.67 6.34 -18.94
N PRO A 277 -4.09 6.10 -20.21
CA PRO A 277 -4.04 7.10 -21.27
C PRO A 277 -5.12 8.19 -21.20
N HIS A 278 -6.11 8.06 -20.32
CA HIS A 278 -7.28 8.96 -20.26
C HIS A 278 -7.37 9.76 -18.96
N PHE A 279 -6.97 9.14 -17.85
CA PHE A 279 -6.87 9.79 -16.55
C PHE A 279 -5.85 9.06 -15.68
N PHE A 280 -5.28 9.79 -14.73
CA PHE A 280 -4.52 9.22 -13.62
C PHE A 280 -5.27 9.49 -12.32
N GLN A 281 -5.37 8.47 -11.48
CA GLN A 281 -5.98 8.58 -10.16
C GLN A 281 -4.89 8.45 -9.10
N LEU A 282 -4.54 9.56 -8.45
CA LEU A 282 -3.54 9.54 -7.39
C LEU A 282 -4.10 8.91 -6.12
N ASP A 283 -5.34 9.22 -5.77
CA ASP A 283 -6.04 8.69 -4.60
C ASP A 283 -7.55 8.71 -4.82
N ASN A 284 -8.36 8.42 -3.80
CA ASN A 284 -9.82 8.40 -3.93
C ASN A 284 -10.46 9.80 -4.14
N HIS A 285 -9.68 10.89 -4.05
CA HIS A 285 -10.14 12.27 -4.28
C HIS A 285 -9.56 12.89 -5.57
N HIS A 286 -8.38 12.47 -6.01
CA HIS A 286 -7.65 13.12 -7.10
C HIS A 286 -7.65 12.28 -8.39
N LYS A 287 -8.67 12.50 -9.23
CA LYS A 287 -8.76 11.93 -10.59
C LYS A 287 -8.51 13.00 -11.65
N MET A 288 -7.36 12.92 -12.30
CA MET A 288 -6.87 13.92 -13.24
C MET A 288 -7.00 13.44 -14.69
N GLU A 289 -7.87 14.09 -15.46
CA GLU A 289 -8.07 13.80 -16.89
C GLU A 289 -6.93 14.37 -17.75
N VAL A 290 -6.60 13.68 -18.84
CA VAL A 290 -5.55 14.13 -19.77
C VAL A 290 -5.87 15.48 -20.38
N GLY A 291 -4.89 16.38 -20.38
CA GLY A 291 -5.00 17.71 -20.97
C GLY A 291 -5.86 18.70 -20.19
N LYS A 292 -6.55 18.26 -19.12
CA LYS A 292 -7.36 19.12 -18.25
C LYS A 292 -6.50 19.72 -17.15
N MET A 293 -6.62 21.03 -16.94
CA MET A 293 -6.05 21.69 -15.77
C MET A 293 -6.78 21.23 -14.51
N PHE A 294 -6.02 20.87 -13.48
CA PHE A 294 -6.53 20.39 -12.20
C PHE A 294 -5.86 21.18 -11.07
N SER A 295 -6.65 21.89 -10.27
CA SER A 295 -6.14 22.62 -9.09
C SER A 295 -5.72 21.65 -8.01
N VAL A 296 -4.58 21.89 -7.35
CA VAL A 296 -4.04 21.01 -6.32
C VAL A 296 -3.50 21.79 -5.14
N CYS A 297 -3.57 21.18 -3.95
CA CYS A 297 -2.84 21.68 -2.79
C CYS A 297 -1.33 21.45 -2.93
N GLY A 298 -0.55 22.11 -2.07
CA GLY A 298 0.91 21.98 -2.03
C GLY A 298 1.38 20.53 -1.92
N ASN A 299 0.75 19.73 -1.06
CA ASN A 299 1.10 18.33 -0.89
C ASN A 299 0.90 17.52 -2.17
N THR A 300 -0.29 17.61 -2.80
CA THR A 300 -0.57 16.89 -4.05
C THR A 300 0.37 17.36 -5.17
N TYR A 301 0.70 18.66 -5.22
CA TYR A 301 1.69 19.17 -6.16
C TYR A 301 3.05 18.50 -5.96
N ARG A 302 3.55 18.39 -4.72
CA ARG A 302 4.82 17.72 -4.39
C ARG A 302 4.78 16.22 -4.67
N MET A 303 3.70 15.52 -4.32
CA MET A 303 3.53 14.08 -4.61
C MET A 303 3.65 13.78 -6.11
N LEU A 304 3.25 14.72 -6.97
CA LEU A 304 3.40 14.59 -8.42
C LEU A 304 4.75 15.12 -8.94
N ASN A 305 5.29 16.18 -8.34
CA ASN A 305 6.49 16.87 -8.82
C ASN A 305 7.80 16.24 -8.30
N ASP A 306 7.81 15.80 -7.06
CA ASP A 306 9.03 15.39 -6.33
C ASP A 306 9.18 13.86 -6.32
N THR A 307 8.47 13.17 -7.20
CA THR A 307 8.46 11.71 -7.32
C THR A 307 8.62 11.28 -8.78
N ARG A 308 8.61 9.97 -9.01
CA ARG A 308 8.63 9.36 -10.35
C ARG A 308 7.51 9.84 -11.29
N PHE A 309 6.45 10.47 -10.78
CA PHE A 309 5.36 10.99 -11.59
C PHE A 309 5.70 12.27 -12.35
N ARG A 310 6.80 12.97 -12.00
CA ARG A 310 7.13 14.31 -12.50
C ARG A 310 7.07 14.47 -14.01
N SER A 311 7.58 13.49 -14.75
CA SER A 311 7.67 13.51 -16.22
C SER A 311 6.27 13.46 -16.88
N HIS A 312 5.27 12.94 -16.17
CA HIS A 312 3.91 12.70 -16.65
C HIS A 312 2.95 13.88 -16.44
N PHE A 313 3.42 14.94 -15.79
CA PHE A 313 2.62 16.13 -15.50
C PHE A 313 3.30 17.40 -16.00
N GLU A 314 2.48 18.38 -16.34
CA GLU A 314 2.86 19.79 -16.39
C GLU A 314 2.41 20.47 -15.11
N PHE A 315 3.15 21.49 -14.69
CA PHE A 315 2.99 22.12 -13.38
C PHE A 315 2.89 23.64 -13.56
N PHE A 316 1.98 24.25 -12.80
CA PHE A 316 1.64 25.67 -12.87
C PHE A 316 1.55 26.25 -11.47
N GLY A 317 1.94 27.52 -11.33
CA GLY A 317 2.05 28.20 -10.04
C GLY A 317 3.46 28.15 -9.46
N ASN A 318 3.62 28.73 -8.28
CA ASN A 318 4.87 28.73 -7.51
C ASN A 318 4.53 28.64 -6.01
N TRP A 319 5.46 29.01 -5.13
CA TRP A 319 5.29 28.97 -3.67
C TRP A 319 5.30 30.37 -3.04
N ASP A 320 5.19 31.44 -3.86
CA ASP A 320 5.42 32.81 -3.41
C ASP A 320 4.26 33.38 -2.57
N VAL A 321 3.04 32.89 -2.78
CA VAL A 321 1.83 33.36 -2.11
C VAL A 321 1.07 32.18 -1.52
N HIS A 322 0.82 32.24 -0.21
CA HIS A 322 -0.03 31.29 0.51
C HIS A 322 -1.45 31.85 0.60
N TYR A 323 -2.44 31.04 0.22
CA TYR A 323 -3.86 31.41 0.18
C TYR A 323 -4.67 30.80 1.34
N GLY A 324 -4.03 30.04 2.24
CA GLY A 324 -4.67 29.35 3.35
C GLY A 324 -4.93 27.87 3.04
N ILE A 325 -5.94 27.28 3.70
CA ILE A 325 -6.31 25.88 3.49
C ILE A 325 -6.92 25.70 2.10
N PHE A 326 -6.44 24.68 1.37
CA PHE A 326 -6.97 24.31 0.06
C PHE A 326 -8.46 23.94 0.15
N PRO A 327 -9.30 24.49 -0.76
CA PRO A 327 -10.73 24.18 -0.79
C PRO A 327 -10.99 22.67 -0.77
N ASP A 328 -12.05 22.26 -0.08
CA ASP A 328 -12.49 20.86 0.02
C ASP A 328 -11.56 19.90 0.79
N CYS A 329 -10.49 20.37 1.45
CA CYS A 329 -9.67 19.52 2.34
C CYS A 329 -10.25 19.34 3.76
N GLY A 330 -11.54 19.64 3.97
CA GLY A 330 -12.29 19.27 5.18
C GLY A 330 -11.84 19.92 6.50
N THR A 331 -10.88 20.84 6.47
CA THR A 331 -10.40 21.56 7.66
C THR A 331 -11.08 22.93 7.73
N PRO A 332 -12.02 23.15 8.67
CA PRO A 332 -12.69 24.45 8.79
C PRO A 332 -11.73 25.50 9.33
N ILE A 333 -11.85 26.74 8.83
CA ILE A 333 -11.14 27.89 9.38
C ILE A 333 -11.67 28.13 10.81
N PRO A 334 -10.81 28.18 11.84
CA PRO A 334 -11.25 28.24 13.24
C PRO A 334 -11.76 29.63 13.67
N PHE A 335 -11.68 30.62 12.78
CA PHE A 335 -12.08 31.99 13.03
C PHE A 335 -13.42 32.29 12.34
N ASP A 336 -14.35 32.86 13.11
CA ASP A 336 -15.61 33.35 12.59
C ASP A 336 -15.36 34.69 11.88
N ASN A 337 -15.47 34.69 10.55
CA ASN A 337 -15.25 35.90 9.75
C ASN A 337 -16.47 36.83 9.74
N GLY A 338 -17.51 36.56 10.54
CA GLY A 338 -18.70 37.40 10.62
C GLY A 338 -19.58 37.37 9.36
N GLU A 339 -19.27 36.51 8.39
CA GLU A 339 -20.15 36.20 7.27
C GLU A 339 -21.10 35.07 7.69
N THR A 340 -22.25 35.48 8.22
CA THR A 340 -23.39 34.59 8.47
C THR A 340 -23.90 34.01 7.15
N ASN A 341 -23.40 32.85 6.73
CA ASN A 341 -24.12 32.02 5.78
C ASN A 341 -25.25 31.29 6.51
N GLN A 342 -26.46 31.86 6.40
CA GLN A 342 -27.69 31.18 6.72
C GLN A 342 -27.94 30.03 5.73
N SER A 343 -27.60 28.82 6.16
CA SER A 343 -28.27 27.58 5.76
C SER A 343 -28.01 26.58 6.88
N GLY A 344 -28.83 26.51 7.93
CA GLY A 344 -30.10 25.77 7.92
C GLY A 344 -29.81 24.27 7.79
N ALA A 345 -29.97 23.39 8.78
CA ALA A 345 -30.73 23.46 10.01
C ALA A 345 -30.13 22.53 11.08
N CYS A 346 -30.23 22.96 12.34
CA CYS A 346 -30.29 22.05 13.49
C CYS A 346 -31.67 21.38 13.54
N CYS A 347 -31.70 20.06 13.70
CA CYS A 347 -32.70 19.33 14.48
C CYS A 347 -32.04 18.08 15.06
#